data_AF-W3XCS8-F1
#
_entry.id   AF-W3XCS8-F1
#
_cell.length_a   1.000
_cell.length_b   1.000
_cell.length_c   1.000
_cell.angle_alpha   90.00
_cell.angle_beta   90.00
_cell.angle_gamma   90.00
#
_symmetry.space_group_name_H-M   'P 1'
#
loop_
_entity.id
_entity.type
_entity.pdbx_description
1 polymer ?
#
loop_
_entity_poly.entity_id
_entity_poly.type
_entity_poly.pdbx_seq_one_letter_code
_entity_poly.pdbx_strand_id
1 'polypeptide(L)'
;MVELDQPCQICAGVDLYSLFTGPRYIQELGTLKDIKSNARCPLCRLVKHALYENATAPLRGSPWFHPKEIDDRKMKCVLLPRRQDYNEETGYGNPRTGDLVATQIKISLRRTPDYSDEDALSIYEGSVKAGFQLLSPGSVDPARPLANGFQVTTMQRNIELLSQWLSTCRNTHNNTCQGGSFSAVFSPAGISKIRLINVQSRTISEYNIAEAEYAALSYVWGENKEARMKLVSELPPGLGSSGATAVSLPSEIPKVVEDALRICSALSIVHLWVDLYCIDQNDAQQKAAEINAMGYIYNHAQITLIDGHGKNSSDANAGLLPEDILSNLGGNQRIETIGDKSYITSLPGTGDRIHESQWATRSWTYQ
;
A
#
# COMPACT_ATOMS: atom_id res chain seq x y z
N MET A 1 3.63 -15.50 38.98
CA MET A 1 4.57 -15.80 37.88
C MET A 1 3.74 -16.24 36.70
N VAL A 2 3.61 -15.42 35.66
CA VAL A 2 3.00 -15.84 34.40
C VAL A 2 4.06 -16.69 33.70
N GLU A 3 3.78 -17.97 33.45
CA GLU A 3 4.67 -18.79 32.60
C GLU A 3 4.84 -18.07 31.26
N LEU A 4 6.07 -17.66 30.94
CA LEU A 4 6.37 -17.06 29.65
C LEU A 4 6.05 -18.08 28.56
N ASP A 5 5.24 -17.70 27.58
CA ASP A 5 4.95 -18.52 26.41
C ASP A 5 6.26 -18.97 25.75
N GLN A 6 6.49 -20.29 25.72
CA GLN A 6 7.70 -20.88 25.13
C GLN A 6 7.41 -21.49 23.75
N PRO A 7 8.39 -21.48 22.83
CA PRO A 7 8.30 -22.25 21.60
C PRO A 7 8.03 -23.74 21.87
N CYS A 8 7.18 -24.37 21.06
CA CYS A 8 7.01 -25.83 21.11
C CYS A 8 8.28 -26.55 20.64
N GLN A 9 8.37 -27.87 20.86
CA GLN A 9 9.55 -28.66 20.48
C GLN A 9 10.00 -28.46 19.03
N ILE A 10 9.06 -28.30 18.09
CA ILE A 10 9.39 -28.06 16.68
C ILE A 10 9.91 -26.65 16.46
N CYS A 11 9.25 -25.65 17.03
CA CYS A 11 9.59 -24.24 16.84
C CYS A 11 10.84 -23.81 17.63
N ALA A 12 11.20 -24.53 18.70
CA ALA A 12 12.38 -24.24 19.51
C ALA A 12 13.70 -24.42 18.74
N GLY A 13 13.72 -25.31 17.74
CA GLY A 13 14.89 -25.54 16.88
C GLY A 13 14.98 -24.58 15.69
N VAL A 14 14.04 -23.65 15.53
CA VAL A 14 13.98 -22.74 14.40
C VAL A 14 14.70 -21.45 14.74
N ASP A 15 15.86 -21.22 14.12
CA ASP A 15 16.47 -19.89 14.10
C ASP A 15 15.69 -18.99 13.12
N LEU A 16 14.71 -18.29 13.66
CA LEU A 16 13.83 -17.45 12.88
C LEU A 16 14.55 -16.19 12.38
N TYR A 17 15.56 -15.71 13.10
CA TYR A 17 16.30 -14.50 12.70
C TYR A 17 17.27 -14.79 11.55
N SER A 18 17.91 -15.96 11.54
CA SER A 18 18.76 -16.37 10.42
C SER A 18 17.99 -16.55 9.11
N LEU A 19 16.68 -16.79 9.13
CA LEU A 19 15.87 -16.77 7.91
C LEU A 19 15.85 -15.40 7.24
N PHE A 20 16.00 -14.31 8.00
CA PHE A 20 16.07 -12.96 7.44
C PHE A 20 17.50 -12.56 7.04
N THR A 21 18.50 -12.89 7.85
CA THR A 21 19.86 -12.37 7.68
C THR A 21 20.84 -13.40 7.11
N GLY A 22 20.60 -14.69 7.33
CA GLY A 22 21.50 -15.79 7.01
C GLY A 22 21.35 -16.32 5.57
N PRO A 23 21.83 -17.54 5.29
CA PRO A 23 21.81 -18.13 3.95
C PRO A 23 20.38 -18.38 3.44
N ARG A 24 20.24 -18.61 2.14
CA ARG A 24 18.95 -18.96 1.52
C ARG A 24 18.59 -20.40 1.83
N TYR A 25 17.59 -20.60 2.68
CA TYR A 25 16.98 -21.90 2.92
C TYR A 25 15.49 -21.77 3.24
N ILE A 26 14.80 -22.90 3.13
CA ILE A 26 13.39 -23.05 3.45
C ILE A 26 13.30 -23.77 4.81
N GLN A 27 12.42 -23.31 5.69
CA GLN A 27 12.22 -23.92 7.01
C GLN A 27 10.87 -24.63 7.09
N GLU A 28 10.88 -25.94 7.32
CA GLU A 28 9.65 -26.69 7.62
C GLU A 28 9.32 -26.60 9.12
N LEU A 29 8.03 -26.46 9.46
CA LEU A 29 7.53 -26.39 10.85
C LEU A 29 6.67 -27.60 11.26
N GLY A 30 6.58 -28.63 10.41
CA GLY A 30 5.72 -29.80 10.62
C GLY A 30 4.34 -29.65 9.98
N THR A 31 3.36 -30.45 10.43
CA THR A 31 2.02 -30.45 9.84
C THR A 31 1.18 -29.29 10.34
N LEU A 32 0.18 -28.90 9.56
CA LEU A 32 -0.77 -27.86 9.93
C LEU A 32 -1.55 -28.24 11.20
N LYS A 33 -1.82 -29.53 11.41
CA LYS A 33 -2.37 -30.06 12.66
C LYS A 33 -1.48 -29.75 13.87
N ASP A 34 -0.18 -29.96 13.74
CA ASP A 34 0.79 -29.70 14.82
C ASP A 34 0.77 -28.21 15.18
N ILE A 35 0.78 -27.33 14.18
CA ILE A 35 0.69 -25.87 14.37
C ILE A 35 -0.62 -25.48 15.07
N LYS A 36 -1.77 -26.03 14.63
CA LYS A 36 -3.08 -25.78 15.24
C LYS A 36 -3.12 -26.19 16.72
N SER A 37 -2.57 -27.35 17.06
CA SER A 37 -2.59 -27.90 18.41
C SER A 37 -1.76 -27.10 19.43
N ASN A 38 -0.76 -26.35 18.98
CA ASN A 38 0.15 -25.60 19.85
C ASN A 38 -0.34 -24.16 20.10
N ALA A 39 -1.27 -24.00 21.05
CA ALA A 39 -1.86 -22.69 21.38
C ALA A 39 -0.90 -21.74 22.15
N ARG A 40 0.05 -22.27 22.91
CA ARG A 40 1.00 -21.47 23.70
C ARG A 40 2.29 -21.11 22.95
N CYS A 41 2.55 -21.73 21.80
CA CYS A 41 3.77 -21.46 21.03
C CYS A 41 3.61 -20.13 20.26
N PRO A 42 4.49 -19.13 20.48
CA PRO A 42 4.40 -17.84 19.81
C PRO A 42 4.52 -17.95 18.29
N LEU A 43 5.44 -18.77 17.77
CA LEU A 43 5.57 -18.98 16.31
C LEU A 43 4.33 -19.67 15.72
N CYS A 44 3.77 -20.68 16.39
CA CYS A 44 2.54 -21.31 15.92
C CYS A 44 1.36 -20.34 15.92
N ARG A 45 1.23 -19.46 16.93
CA ARG A 45 0.18 -18.43 16.94
C ARG A 45 0.36 -17.42 15.82
N LEU A 46 1.58 -16.98 15.55
CA LEU A 46 1.88 -16.08 14.44
C LEU A 46 1.47 -16.69 13.09
N VAL A 47 1.84 -17.96 12.86
CA VAL A 47 1.47 -18.70 11.65
C VAL A 47 -0.04 -18.89 11.53
N LYS A 48 -0.71 -19.31 12.60
CA LYS A 48 -2.18 -19.48 12.62
C LYS A 48 -2.89 -18.18 12.30
N HIS A 49 -2.48 -17.10 12.95
CA HIS A 49 -3.09 -15.81 12.73
C HIS A 49 -2.91 -15.35 11.29
N ALA A 50 -1.69 -15.47 10.74
CA ALA A 50 -1.40 -15.10 9.36
C ALA A 50 -2.22 -15.92 8.34
N LEU A 51 -2.47 -17.21 8.61
CA LEU A 51 -3.24 -18.08 7.72
C LEU A 51 -4.77 -17.94 7.86
N TYR A 52 -5.29 -17.59 9.05
CA TYR A 52 -6.71 -17.77 9.36
C TYR A 52 -7.43 -16.57 9.97
N GLU A 53 -6.71 -15.68 10.67
CA GLU A 53 -7.30 -14.63 11.50
C GLU A 53 -7.01 -13.22 10.98
N ASN A 54 -6.02 -13.07 10.10
CA ASN A 54 -5.72 -11.82 9.43
C ASN A 54 -6.85 -11.44 8.45
N ALA A 55 -7.29 -10.18 8.46
CA ALA A 55 -8.43 -9.71 7.67
C ALA A 55 -8.24 -9.72 6.14
N THR A 56 -7.08 -10.13 5.63
CA THR A 56 -6.93 -10.57 4.21
C THR A 56 -6.49 -12.01 4.00
N ALA A 57 -6.36 -12.72 5.11
CA ALA A 57 -6.56 -14.16 5.15
C ALA A 57 -7.88 -14.52 5.86
N PRO A 58 -9.02 -13.81 5.67
CA PRO A 58 -10.24 -14.43 6.02
C PRO A 58 -10.41 -15.46 4.90
N LEU A 59 -10.18 -16.70 5.30
CA LEU A 59 -10.99 -17.82 4.82
C LEU A 59 -12.50 -17.47 4.79
N ARG A 60 -12.93 -16.35 5.38
CA ARG A 60 -14.23 -15.71 5.16
C ARG A 60 -14.18 -14.62 4.08
N GLY A 61 -14.41 -15.02 2.83
CA GLY A 61 -14.87 -14.11 1.78
C GLY A 61 -13.87 -13.79 0.67
N SER A 62 -12.63 -14.29 0.74
CA SER A 62 -11.76 -14.37 -0.43
C SER A 62 -12.17 -15.59 -1.30
N PRO A 63 -11.88 -15.62 -2.62
CA PRO A 63 -11.95 -16.83 -3.44
C PRO A 63 -11.22 -18.07 -2.86
N TRP A 64 -10.50 -17.92 -1.75
CA TRP A 64 -10.00 -18.96 -0.83
C TRP A 64 -11.05 -19.70 0.01
N PHE A 65 -12.35 -19.53 -0.24
CA PHE A 65 -13.30 -20.57 0.16
C PHE A 65 -13.03 -21.80 -0.71
N HIS A 66 -11.97 -22.53 -0.40
CA HIS A 66 -11.83 -23.88 -0.88
C HIS A 66 -13.08 -24.60 -0.35
N PRO A 67 -13.98 -25.09 -1.22
CA PRO A 67 -15.31 -25.55 -0.81
C PRO A 67 -15.28 -26.82 0.06
N LYS A 68 -14.09 -27.30 0.44
CA LYS A 68 -13.84 -28.55 1.16
C LYS A 68 -12.85 -28.31 2.30
N GLU A 69 -13.10 -29.01 3.41
CA GLU A 69 -12.21 -29.06 4.57
C GLU A 69 -10.82 -29.59 4.18
N ILE A 70 -9.77 -28.82 4.47
CA ILE A 70 -8.38 -29.23 4.22
C ILE A 70 -7.98 -30.23 5.32
N ASP A 71 -7.48 -31.41 4.91
CA ASP A 71 -6.87 -32.35 5.83
C ASP A 71 -5.53 -31.79 6.36
N ASP A 72 -5.57 -31.20 7.54
CA ASP A 72 -4.42 -30.55 8.16
C ASP A 72 -3.28 -31.49 8.57
N ARG A 73 -3.51 -32.81 8.55
CA ARG A 73 -2.48 -33.82 8.76
C ARG A 73 -1.61 -34.02 7.53
N LYS A 74 -2.17 -33.71 6.35
CA LYS A 74 -1.56 -33.90 5.04
C LYS A 74 -1.00 -32.62 4.44
N MET A 75 -0.96 -31.55 5.24
CA MET A 75 -0.40 -30.27 4.86
C MET A 75 0.76 -29.92 5.76
N LYS A 76 1.93 -29.72 5.17
CA LYS A 76 3.11 -29.21 5.86
C LYS A 76 3.15 -27.68 5.80
N CYS A 77 3.46 -27.07 6.93
CA CYS A 77 3.71 -25.64 7.01
C CYS A 77 5.19 -25.35 6.74
N VAL A 78 5.43 -24.44 5.81
CA VAL A 78 6.77 -24.08 5.34
C VAL A 78 6.95 -22.57 5.39
N LEU A 79 8.07 -22.12 5.95
CA LEU A 79 8.48 -20.71 5.96
C LEU A 79 9.42 -20.44 4.78
N LEU A 80 9.08 -19.42 4.00
CA LEU A 80 9.78 -19.00 2.79
C LEU A 80 10.27 -17.56 2.95
N PRO A 81 11.58 -17.33 3.15
CA PRO A 81 12.13 -15.98 3.16
C PRO A 81 11.98 -15.31 1.80
N ARG A 82 11.33 -14.15 1.78
CA ARG A 82 11.26 -13.28 0.61
C ARG A 82 12.30 -12.18 0.73
N ARG A 83 13.28 -12.25 -0.17
CA ARG A 83 14.29 -11.24 -0.45
C ARG A 83 13.81 -10.56 -1.73
N GLN A 84 13.41 -9.29 -1.67
CA GLN A 84 12.98 -8.53 -2.85
C GLN A 84 14.12 -7.61 -3.27
N ASP A 85 14.50 -7.72 -4.55
CA ASP A 85 15.46 -6.83 -5.19
C ASP A 85 14.77 -5.48 -5.41
N TYR A 86 15.15 -4.48 -4.63
CA TYR A 86 14.87 -3.08 -4.96
C TYR A 86 16.22 -2.43 -5.30
N ASN A 87 16.70 -2.64 -6.52
CA ASN A 87 17.98 -2.12 -7.08
C ASN A 87 19.25 -2.35 -6.23
N GLU A 88 20.29 -2.92 -6.83
CA GLU A 88 21.60 -3.18 -6.19
C GLU A 88 22.26 -1.92 -5.58
N GLU A 89 21.91 -0.73 -6.06
CA GLU A 89 22.42 0.56 -5.56
C GLU A 89 21.86 0.99 -4.20
N THR A 90 20.87 0.28 -3.67
CA THR A 90 20.22 0.63 -2.40
C THR A 90 20.95 0.08 -1.18
N GLY A 91 21.96 -0.79 -1.31
CA GLY A 91 22.75 -1.28 -0.18
C GLY A 91 22.07 -2.33 0.71
N TYR A 92 21.07 -3.06 0.20
CA TYR A 92 20.35 -4.13 0.94
C TYR A 92 21.13 -5.45 1.12
N GLY A 93 22.41 -5.49 0.78
CA GLY A 93 23.26 -6.67 0.96
C GLY A 93 23.67 -6.84 2.42
N ASN A 94 23.56 -8.06 2.96
CA ASN A 94 24.21 -8.42 4.21
C ASN A 94 25.73 -8.31 3.99
N PRO A 95 26.44 -7.41 4.69
CA PRO A 95 27.85 -7.14 4.42
C PRO A 95 28.76 -8.33 4.74
N ARG A 96 28.29 -9.31 5.52
CA ARG A 96 29.04 -10.54 5.82
C ARG A 96 28.88 -11.61 4.75
N THR A 97 27.72 -11.68 4.09
CA THR A 97 27.41 -12.75 3.12
C THR A 97 27.38 -12.27 1.67
N GLY A 98 27.29 -10.96 1.43
CA GLY A 98 27.08 -10.36 0.12
C GLY A 98 25.68 -10.62 -0.46
N ASP A 99 24.77 -11.26 0.27
CA ASP A 99 23.42 -11.60 -0.18
C ASP A 99 22.38 -10.63 0.39
N LEU A 100 21.30 -10.36 -0.35
CA LEU A 100 20.24 -9.44 0.07
C LEU A 100 19.52 -9.96 1.30
N VAL A 101 19.19 -9.11 2.27
CA VAL A 101 18.39 -9.52 3.46
C VAL A 101 16.93 -9.80 3.11
N ALA A 102 16.27 -10.72 3.83
CA ALA A 102 14.83 -10.92 3.66
C ALA A 102 14.07 -9.82 4.39
N THR A 103 12.99 -9.34 3.79
CA THR A 103 12.12 -8.31 4.38
C THR A 103 10.82 -8.90 4.92
N GLN A 104 10.49 -10.12 4.49
CA GLN A 104 9.28 -10.84 4.87
C GLN A 104 9.51 -12.36 4.86
N ILE A 105 8.83 -13.06 5.77
CA ILE A 105 8.68 -14.52 5.72
C ILE A 105 7.28 -14.82 5.23
N LYS A 106 7.17 -15.49 4.09
CA LYS A 106 5.90 -16.04 3.59
C LYS A 106 5.67 -17.42 4.16
N ILE A 107 4.41 -17.75 4.38
CA ILE A 107 3.99 -19.07 4.83
C ILE A 107 3.48 -19.82 3.62
N SER A 108 3.86 -21.08 3.44
CA SER A 108 3.38 -21.93 2.36
C SER A 108 2.88 -23.23 2.95
N LEU A 109 1.68 -23.63 2.53
CA LEU A 109 1.14 -24.95 2.81
C LEU A 109 1.53 -25.86 1.65
N ARG A 110 2.35 -26.88 1.95
CA ARG A 110 2.78 -27.88 0.98
C ARG A 110 2.11 -29.21 1.28
N ARG A 111 1.53 -29.81 0.26
CA ARG A 111 0.94 -31.13 0.38
C ARG A 111 1.97 -32.19 0.75
N THR A 112 1.54 -33.19 1.50
CA THR A 112 2.24 -34.46 1.59
C THR A 112 1.98 -35.30 0.32
N PRO A 113 2.84 -36.28 -0.01
CA PRO A 113 2.69 -37.09 -1.23
C PRO A 113 1.35 -37.83 -1.36
N ASP A 114 0.64 -38.04 -0.26
CA ASP A 114 -0.63 -38.77 -0.16
C ASP A 114 -1.89 -37.86 -0.19
N TYR A 115 -1.73 -36.60 -0.57
CA TYR A 115 -2.81 -35.63 -0.72
C TYR A 115 -3.15 -35.42 -2.21
N SER A 116 -4.46 -35.37 -2.52
CA SER A 116 -4.99 -35.19 -3.88
C SER A 116 -4.45 -33.92 -4.56
N ASP A 117 -4.03 -34.05 -5.82
CA ASP A 117 -3.37 -32.99 -6.59
C ASP A 117 -4.30 -31.83 -6.98
N GLU A 118 -5.60 -32.09 -7.14
CA GLU A 118 -6.55 -31.14 -7.76
C GLU A 118 -6.60 -29.77 -7.05
N ASP A 119 -6.47 -29.79 -5.73
CA ASP A 119 -6.63 -28.61 -4.87
C ASP A 119 -5.29 -28.02 -4.41
N ALA A 120 -4.17 -28.71 -4.67
CA ALA A 120 -2.88 -28.41 -4.08
C ALA A 120 -2.27 -27.09 -4.59
N LEU A 121 -2.47 -26.79 -5.88
CA LEU A 121 -1.95 -25.55 -6.48
C LEU A 121 -2.67 -24.33 -5.90
N SER A 122 -3.99 -24.41 -5.78
CA SER A 122 -4.79 -23.39 -5.12
C SER A 122 -4.26 -23.19 -3.70
N ILE A 123 -4.26 -24.21 -2.84
CA ILE A 123 -3.80 -24.08 -1.44
C ILE A 123 -2.40 -23.45 -1.34
N TYR A 124 -1.48 -23.81 -2.24
CA TYR A 124 -0.17 -23.20 -2.34
C TYR A 124 -0.25 -21.69 -2.65
N GLU A 125 -0.94 -21.28 -3.72
CA GLU A 125 -1.08 -19.88 -4.14
C GLU A 125 -1.71 -18.99 -3.06
N GLY A 126 -2.64 -19.53 -2.27
CA GLY A 126 -3.31 -18.77 -1.21
C GLY A 126 -2.46 -18.61 0.03
N SER A 127 -1.83 -19.71 0.46
CA SER A 127 -0.97 -19.68 1.62
C SER A 127 0.20 -18.71 1.44
N VAL A 128 0.83 -18.65 0.26
CA VAL A 128 1.99 -17.75 0.03
C VAL A 128 1.68 -16.25 0.10
N LYS A 129 0.40 -15.87 0.17
CA LYS A 129 -0.01 -14.50 0.47
C LYS A 129 0.17 -14.17 1.95
N ALA A 130 -0.04 -15.15 2.83
CA ALA A 130 0.17 -15.04 4.27
C ALA A 130 1.66 -14.94 4.63
N GLY A 131 1.95 -14.18 5.68
CA GLY A 131 3.32 -14.01 6.15
C GLY A 131 3.44 -13.07 7.33
N PHE A 132 4.68 -12.89 7.77
CA PHE A 132 5.02 -11.99 8.87
C PHE A 132 6.40 -11.36 8.61
N GLN A 133 6.68 -10.29 9.35
CA GLN A 133 7.90 -9.49 9.23
C GLN A 133 8.49 -9.24 10.62
N LEU A 134 9.76 -8.85 10.64
CA LEU A 134 10.45 -8.46 11.87
C LEU A 134 10.05 -7.02 12.23
N LEU A 135 9.51 -6.81 13.43
CA LEU A 135 8.98 -5.53 13.89
C LEU A 135 10.13 -4.59 14.32
N SER A 136 10.06 -3.33 13.88
CA SER A 136 10.97 -2.26 14.34
C SER A 136 10.82 -2.00 15.86
N PRO A 137 11.89 -1.66 16.61
CA PRO A 137 13.26 -1.35 16.18
C PRO A 137 14.20 -2.55 16.09
N GLY A 138 13.73 -3.76 16.42
CA GLY A 138 14.54 -4.98 16.40
C GLY A 138 14.77 -5.56 15.00
N SER A 139 14.55 -4.78 13.95
CA SER A 139 14.56 -5.22 12.57
C SER A 139 15.97 -5.41 12.01
N VAL A 140 16.07 -6.01 10.81
CA VAL A 140 17.37 -6.30 10.17
C VAL A 140 18.09 -5.03 9.77
N ASP A 141 17.34 -4.00 9.39
CA ASP A 141 17.87 -2.67 9.09
C ASP A 141 17.01 -1.59 9.79
N PRO A 142 17.41 -1.17 11.01
CA PRO A 142 16.71 -0.12 11.75
C PRO A 142 16.73 1.24 11.04
N ALA A 143 17.72 1.48 10.17
CA ALA A 143 17.83 2.73 9.40
C ALA A 143 16.82 2.78 8.24
N ARG A 144 16.15 1.67 7.92
CA ARG A 144 15.16 1.58 6.84
C ARG A 144 13.83 0.99 7.33
N PRO A 145 12.99 1.79 8.01
CA PRO A 145 11.71 1.35 8.58
C PRO A 145 10.75 0.75 7.55
N LEU A 146 10.92 1.09 6.26
CA LEU A 146 10.19 0.59 5.09
C LEU A 146 10.27 -0.92 4.87
N ALA A 147 11.40 -1.54 5.21
CA ALA A 147 11.62 -2.98 5.03
C ALA A 147 11.09 -3.81 6.21
N ASN A 148 10.59 -3.13 7.24
CA ASN A 148 10.32 -3.72 8.54
C ASN A 148 8.82 -3.92 8.74
N GLY A 149 8.49 -4.87 9.62
CA GLY A 149 7.14 -4.97 10.14
C GLY A 149 6.75 -3.64 10.80
N PHE A 150 5.56 -3.17 10.48
CA PHE A 150 4.97 -1.98 11.06
C PHE A 150 3.56 -2.31 11.54
N GLN A 151 3.25 -1.88 12.76
CA GLN A 151 1.92 -1.99 13.32
C GLN A 151 1.11 -0.76 12.91
N VAL A 152 0.07 -0.97 12.12
CA VAL A 152 -0.91 0.07 11.82
C VAL A 152 -1.69 0.32 13.11
N THR A 153 -1.60 1.53 13.64
CA THR A 153 -2.19 1.88 14.94
C THR A 153 -3.14 3.05 14.78
N THR A 154 -2.60 4.22 14.47
CA THR A 154 -3.36 5.46 14.30
C THR A 154 -3.05 6.11 12.96
N MET A 155 -3.98 6.96 12.52
CA MET A 155 -3.77 7.80 11.34
C MET A 155 -2.50 8.65 11.47
N GLN A 156 -2.25 9.22 12.66
CA GLN A 156 -1.06 10.01 12.93
C GLN A 156 0.23 9.21 12.67
N ARG A 157 0.29 7.96 13.14
CA ARG A 157 1.47 7.10 12.93
C ARG A 157 1.69 6.76 11.46
N ASN A 158 0.60 6.60 10.69
CA ASN A 158 0.69 6.38 9.24
C ASN A 158 1.19 7.64 8.52
N ILE A 159 0.71 8.82 8.91
CA ILE A 159 1.23 10.10 8.37
C ILE A 159 2.71 10.25 8.67
N GLU A 160 3.16 9.99 9.90
CA GLU A 160 4.58 10.04 10.26
C GLU A 160 5.42 9.12 9.38
N LEU A 161 4.92 7.92 9.09
CA LEU A 161 5.58 6.97 8.21
C LEU A 161 5.65 7.49 6.77
N LEU A 162 4.56 8.02 6.22
CA LEU A 162 4.52 8.64 4.90
C LEU A 162 5.47 9.85 4.81
N SER A 163 5.52 10.71 5.83
CA SER A 163 6.47 11.82 5.92
C SER A 163 7.92 11.34 5.92
N GLN A 164 8.22 10.25 6.64
CA GLN A 164 9.55 9.63 6.60
C GLN A 164 9.90 9.10 5.21
N TRP A 165 8.95 8.50 4.49
CA TRP A 165 9.18 8.00 3.14
C TRP A 165 9.47 9.13 2.16
N LEU A 166 8.69 10.21 2.22
CA LEU A 166 8.90 11.40 1.41
C LEU A 166 10.24 12.07 1.74
N SER A 167 10.59 12.18 3.02
CA SER A 167 11.88 12.72 3.46
C SER A 167 13.06 11.90 2.94
N THR A 168 13.00 10.57 3.07
CA THR A 168 14.01 9.66 2.51
C THR A 168 14.14 9.86 1.01
N CYS A 169 13.01 9.82 0.27
CA CYS A 169 13.02 10.05 -1.18
C CYS A 169 13.73 11.35 -1.56
N ARG A 170 13.36 12.47 -0.92
CA ARG A 170 13.93 13.80 -1.19
C ARG A 170 15.42 13.90 -0.84
N ASN A 171 15.84 13.28 0.26
CA ASN A 171 17.16 13.51 0.83
C ASN A 171 18.19 12.44 0.44
N THR A 172 17.77 11.25 0.01
CA THR A 172 18.67 10.12 -0.24
C THR A 172 18.68 9.62 -1.68
N HIS A 173 17.65 9.88 -2.49
CA HIS A 173 17.58 9.38 -3.86
C HIS A 173 18.14 10.34 -4.91
N ASN A 174 18.73 11.48 -4.50
CA ASN A 174 19.25 12.51 -5.41
C ASN A 174 18.22 12.83 -6.53
N ASN A 175 18.67 13.00 -7.78
CA ASN A 175 17.81 13.29 -8.93
C ASN A 175 17.25 12.04 -9.62
N THR A 176 17.36 10.85 -9.00
CA THR A 176 16.81 9.62 -9.60
C THR A 176 15.28 9.55 -9.47
N CYS A 177 14.73 10.11 -8.39
CA CYS A 177 13.28 10.23 -8.19
C CYS A 177 12.72 11.55 -8.73
N GLN A 178 13.54 12.60 -8.85
CA GLN A 178 13.16 13.85 -9.51
C GLN A 178 13.50 13.77 -10.99
N GLY A 179 12.71 13.01 -11.75
CA GLY A 179 12.62 13.03 -13.22
C GLY A 179 13.84 13.55 -14.00
N GLY A 180 15.04 13.04 -13.74
CA GLY A 180 16.25 13.45 -14.44
C GLY A 180 16.18 13.02 -15.89
N SER A 181 16.18 14.00 -16.81
CA SER A 181 16.26 13.87 -18.28
C SER A 181 14.99 13.52 -19.08
N PHE A 182 13.92 12.96 -18.50
CA PHE A 182 12.67 12.73 -19.26
C PHE A 182 11.72 13.94 -19.27
N SER A 183 11.73 14.76 -18.21
CA SER A 183 10.83 15.94 -18.08
C SER A 183 11.09 17.03 -19.12
N ALA A 184 12.34 17.21 -19.57
CA ALA A 184 12.70 18.25 -20.53
C ALA A 184 12.36 17.89 -22.00
N VAL A 185 12.20 16.60 -22.33
CA VAL A 185 12.10 16.14 -23.73
C VAL A 185 10.65 15.90 -24.16
N PHE A 186 9.74 15.68 -23.23
CA PHE A 186 8.32 15.47 -23.52
C PHE A 186 7.47 16.37 -22.62
N SER A 187 7.19 17.60 -23.07
CA SER A 187 5.98 18.34 -22.69
C SER A 187 4.95 18.09 -23.80
N PRO A 188 4.11 17.04 -23.70
CA PRO A 188 3.11 16.77 -24.72
C PRO A 188 2.21 18.01 -24.83
N ALA A 189 2.07 18.57 -26.03
CA ALA A 189 1.21 19.72 -26.33
C ALA A 189 1.61 21.10 -25.74
N GLY A 190 2.83 21.28 -25.21
CA GLY A 190 3.29 22.61 -24.74
C GLY A 190 2.59 23.11 -23.47
N ILE A 191 2.06 22.21 -22.64
CA ILE A 191 1.45 22.53 -21.36
C ILE A 191 2.54 22.96 -20.38
N SER A 192 2.68 24.28 -20.21
CA SER A 192 3.56 24.89 -19.21
C SER A 192 2.83 25.24 -17.92
N LYS A 193 1.50 25.28 -17.95
CA LYS A 193 0.68 25.69 -16.82
C LYS A 193 -0.44 24.71 -16.56
N ILE A 194 -0.73 24.52 -15.27
CA ILE A 194 -1.80 23.68 -14.78
C ILE A 194 -2.55 24.40 -13.68
N ARG A 195 -3.84 24.07 -13.50
CA ARG A 195 -4.57 24.52 -12.32
C ARG A 195 -4.26 23.59 -11.16
N LEU A 196 -4.14 24.15 -9.97
CA LEU A 196 -3.93 23.41 -8.73
C LEU A 196 -4.79 23.99 -7.64
N ILE A 197 -5.25 23.11 -6.75
CA ILE A 197 -5.93 23.50 -5.52
C ILE A 197 -4.87 23.83 -4.48
N ASN A 198 -4.86 25.05 -3.95
CA ASN A 198 -4.13 25.35 -2.73
C ASN A 198 -4.84 24.69 -1.54
N VAL A 199 -4.10 23.84 -0.83
CA VAL A 199 -4.65 22.98 0.22
C VAL A 199 -5.20 23.78 1.40
N GLN A 200 -4.58 24.91 1.75
CA GLN A 200 -4.96 25.71 2.91
C GLN A 200 -6.12 26.66 2.59
N SER A 201 -6.03 27.42 1.48
CA SER A 201 -7.07 28.38 1.11
C SER A 201 -8.25 27.72 0.40
N ARG A 202 -8.12 26.47 -0.05
CA ARG A 202 -9.12 25.74 -0.84
C ARG A 202 -9.52 26.51 -2.10
N THR A 203 -8.55 27.13 -2.76
CA THR A 203 -8.73 27.88 -4.00
C THR A 203 -7.96 27.24 -5.14
N ILE A 204 -8.56 27.24 -6.33
CA ILE A 204 -7.95 26.81 -7.57
C ILE A 204 -7.29 28.01 -8.23
N SER A 205 -6.01 27.89 -8.57
CA SER A 205 -5.23 28.89 -9.31
C SER A 205 -4.33 28.20 -10.33
N GLU A 206 -3.85 28.96 -11.31
CA GLU A 206 -2.94 28.47 -12.36
C GLU A 206 -1.48 28.63 -11.93
N TYR A 207 -0.66 27.59 -12.14
CA TYR A 207 0.74 27.54 -11.77
C TYR A 207 1.58 26.99 -12.92
N ASN A 208 2.86 27.38 -12.97
CA ASN A 208 3.83 26.73 -13.85
C ASN A 208 4.13 25.33 -13.33
N ILE A 209 3.90 24.30 -14.14
CA ILE A 209 4.08 22.90 -13.73
C ILE A 209 5.53 22.59 -13.34
N ALA A 210 6.52 23.24 -13.99
CA ALA A 210 7.93 23.02 -13.71
C ALA A 210 8.40 23.60 -12.36
N GLU A 211 7.63 24.53 -11.79
CA GLU A 211 7.96 25.23 -10.54
C GLU A 211 7.02 24.84 -9.40
N ALA A 212 5.92 24.16 -9.70
CA ALA A 212 4.90 23.81 -8.72
C ALA A 212 5.24 22.52 -7.99
N GLU A 213 5.25 22.58 -6.66
CA GLU A 213 5.24 21.40 -5.80
C GLU A 213 3.80 21.01 -5.49
N TYR A 214 3.38 19.83 -5.95
CA TYR A 214 2.02 19.33 -5.75
C TYR A 214 1.96 17.80 -5.56
N ALA A 215 0.88 17.35 -4.94
CA ALA A 215 0.42 15.97 -5.02
C ALA A 215 -0.63 15.82 -6.11
N ALA A 216 -0.77 14.64 -6.70
CA ALA A 216 -1.87 14.31 -7.61
C ALA A 216 -2.81 13.30 -6.97
N LEU A 217 -4.12 13.42 -7.21
CA LEU A 217 -5.12 12.44 -6.80
C LEU A 217 -5.55 11.59 -8.01
N SER A 218 -5.44 10.28 -7.88
CA SER A 218 -5.95 9.30 -8.84
C SER A 218 -7.11 8.51 -8.22
N TYR A 219 -8.31 8.66 -8.78
CA TYR A 219 -9.53 8.11 -8.24
C TYR A 219 -10.60 7.94 -9.33
N VAL A 220 -11.74 7.34 -8.99
CA VAL A 220 -12.91 7.26 -9.88
C VAL A 220 -13.96 8.26 -9.42
N TRP A 221 -14.50 9.07 -10.35
CA TRP A 221 -15.49 10.13 -10.05
C TRP A 221 -16.88 9.63 -9.61
N GLY A 222 -17.05 8.33 -9.32
CA GLY A 222 -18.36 7.71 -9.12
C GLY A 222 -18.96 7.11 -10.40
N GLU A 223 -19.81 6.09 -10.23
CA GLU A 223 -20.52 5.46 -11.35
C GLU A 223 -21.74 6.28 -11.81
N ASN A 224 -22.40 6.99 -10.89
CA ASN A 224 -23.62 7.74 -11.17
C ASN A 224 -23.32 8.92 -12.13
N LYS A 225 -23.90 8.87 -13.33
CA LYS A 225 -23.70 9.89 -14.38
C LYS A 225 -24.31 11.24 -14.02
N GLU A 226 -25.48 11.24 -13.39
CA GLU A 226 -26.21 12.45 -13.00
C GLU A 226 -25.47 13.19 -11.89
N ALA A 227 -24.97 12.46 -10.88
CA ALA A 227 -24.15 13.04 -9.83
C ALA A 227 -22.86 13.66 -10.39
N ARG A 228 -22.21 12.99 -11.35
CA ARG A 228 -21.03 13.54 -12.05
C ARG A 228 -21.35 14.80 -12.86
N MET A 229 -22.46 14.79 -13.60
CA MET A 229 -22.89 15.97 -14.35
C MET A 229 -23.21 17.14 -13.43
N LYS A 230 -23.85 16.87 -12.29
CA LYS A 230 -24.12 17.87 -11.26
C LYS A 230 -22.82 18.48 -10.72
N LEU A 231 -21.86 17.64 -10.32
CA LEU A 231 -20.54 18.09 -9.87
C LEU A 231 -19.86 19.01 -10.89
N VAL A 232 -19.87 18.62 -12.18
CA VAL A 232 -19.27 19.42 -13.25
C VAL A 232 -20.04 20.73 -13.49
N SER A 233 -21.37 20.72 -13.41
CA SER A 233 -22.21 21.90 -13.61
C SER A 233 -22.08 22.94 -12.49
N GLU A 234 -21.70 22.50 -11.29
CA GLU A 234 -21.46 23.35 -10.13
C GLU A 234 -20.02 23.87 -10.09
N LEU A 235 -19.16 23.41 -11.01
CA LEU A 235 -17.81 23.96 -11.14
C LEU A 235 -17.91 25.42 -11.57
N PRO A 236 -17.19 26.31 -10.90
CA PRO A 236 -17.14 27.70 -11.32
C PRO A 236 -16.54 27.80 -12.74
N PRO A 237 -17.00 28.78 -13.55
CA PRO A 237 -16.46 28.99 -14.89
C PRO A 237 -14.94 29.19 -14.80
N GLY A 238 -14.21 28.70 -15.81
CA GLY A 238 -12.75 28.69 -15.83
C GLY A 238 -12.13 30.04 -15.42
N LEU A 239 -10.95 29.98 -14.80
CA LEU A 239 -10.19 31.14 -14.30
C LEU A 239 -10.08 32.29 -15.34
N GLY A 240 -9.99 31.96 -16.63
CA GLY A 240 -9.92 32.95 -17.71
C GLY A 240 -11.23 33.68 -18.03
N SER A 241 -12.39 33.08 -17.77
CA SER A 241 -13.70 33.60 -18.18
C SER A 241 -14.24 34.68 -17.24
N SER A 242 -13.74 34.73 -16.00
CA SER A 242 -14.19 35.63 -14.94
C SER A 242 -13.22 36.77 -14.63
N GLY A 243 -12.01 36.75 -15.22
CA GLY A 243 -10.92 37.70 -14.88
C GLY A 243 -10.34 37.49 -13.48
N ALA A 244 -10.77 36.44 -12.76
CA ALA A 244 -10.29 36.12 -11.43
C ALA A 244 -8.98 35.31 -11.49
N THR A 245 -8.02 35.64 -10.63
CA THR A 245 -6.74 34.92 -10.52
C THR A 245 -6.83 33.65 -9.67
N ALA A 246 -7.94 33.49 -8.93
CA ALA A 246 -8.21 32.37 -8.07
C ALA A 246 -9.72 32.15 -7.96
N VAL A 247 -10.13 30.90 -7.80
CA VAL A 247 -11.54 30.53 -7.64
C VAL A 247 -11.68 29.57 -6.46
N SER A 248 -12.63 29.81 -5.56
CA SER A 248 -12.88 28.92 -4.42
C SER A 248 -13.42 27.56 -4.87
N LEU A 249 -12.99 26.50 -4.19
CA LEU A 249 -13.65 25.20 -4.29
C LEU A 249 -15.11 25.32 -3.85
N PRO A 250 -16.01 24.49 -4.43
CA PRO A 250 -17.38 24.35 -3.93
C PRO A 250 -17.41 24.00 -2.43
N SER A 251 -18.50 24.37 -1.76
CA SER A 251 -18.71 24.03 -0.34
C SER A 251 -18.84 22.53 -0.11
N GLU A 252 -19.39 21.81 -1.08
CA GLU A 252 -19.53 20.36 -1.08
C GLU A 252 -18.59 19.76 -2.13
N ILE A 253 -17.68 18.89 -1.69
CA ILE A 253 -16.77 18.15 -2.55
C ILE A 253 -16.78 16.66 -2.16
N PRO A 254 -16.44 15.73 -3.07
CA PRO A 254 -16.37 14.32 -2.75
C PRO A 254 -15.43 14.02 -1.58
N LYS A 255 -15.79 13.05 -0.73
CA LYS A 255 -15.01 12.68 0.46
C LYS A 255 -13.55 12.33 0.14
N VAL A 256 -13.30 11.63 -0.97
CA VAL A 256 -11.94 11.28 -1.43
C VAL A 256 -11.06 12.51 -1.65
N VAL A 257 -11.65 13.61 -2.13
CA VAL A 257 -10.94 14.88 -2.35
C VAL A 257 -10.70 15.60 -1.03
N GLU A 258 -11.70 15.60 -0.14
CA GLU A 258 -11.56 16.16 1.22
C GLU A 258 -10.45 15.44 2.01
N ASP A 259 -10.43 14.12 1.95
CA ASP A 259 -9.39 13.30 2.57
C ASP A 259 -8.02 13.53 1.95
N ALA A 260 -7.93 13.67 0.62
CA ALA A 260 -6.70 14.00 -0.07
C ALA A 260 -6.13 15.36 0.39
N LEU A 261 -6.99 16.38 0.56
CA LEU A 261 -6.59 17.68 1.12
C LEU A 261 -6.04 17.55 2.54
N ARG A 262 -6.69 16.74 3.39
CA ARG A 262 -6.22 16.48 4.76
C ARG A 262 -4.87 15.77 4.79
N ILE A 263 -4.69 14.76 3.94
CA ILE A 263 -3.41 14.04 3.80
C ILE A 263 -2.33 15.01 3.34
N CYS A 264 -2.59 15.82 2.30
CA CYS A 264 -1.63 16.81 1.81
C CYS A 264 -1.25 17.83 2.89
N SER A 265 -2.23 18.33 3.64
CA SER A 265 -2.00 19.24 4.77
C SER A 265 -1.09 18.60 5.83
N ALA A 266 -1.37 17.34 6.19
CA ALA A 266 -0.57 16.60 7.17
C ALA A 266 0.86 16.29 6.67
N LEU A 267 1.05 16.14 5.36
CA LEU A 267 2.35 15.94 4.71
C LEU A 267 3.05 17.25 4.33
N SER A 268 2.48 18.41 4.67
CA SER A 268 2.99 19.74 4.31
C SER A 268 3.15 19.95 2.79
N ILE A 269 2.22 19.39 2.00
CA ILE A 269 2.13 19.60 0.56
C ILE A 269 1.15 20.75 0.30
N VAL A 270 1.61 21.78 -0.39
CA VAL A 270 0.87 23.05 -0.55
C VAL A 270 -0.25 22.95 -1.59
N HIS A 271 -0.03 22.14 -2.63
CA HIS A 271 -0.93 22.05 -3.77
C HIS A 271 -1.39 20.63 -4.05
N LEU A 272 -2.64 20.49 -4.48
CA LEU A 272 -3.23 19.23 -4.91
C LEU A 272 -3.81 19.38 -6.31
N TRP A 273 -3.43 18.46 -7.20
CA TRP A 273 -4.04 18.31 -8.51
C TRP A 273 -5.14 17.25 -8.46
N VAL A 274 -6.33 17.64 -8.92
CA VAL A 274 -7.52 16.77 -9.02
C VAL A 274 -8.15 17.03 -10.37
N ASP A 275 -8.16 16.03 -11.25
CA ASP A 275 -8.64 16.14 -12.64
C ASP A 275 -10.01 16.82 -12.78
N LEU A 276 -10.97 16.50 -11.90
CA LEU A 276 -12.31 17.11 -11.89
C LEU A 276 -12.27 18.64 -11.78
N TYR A 277 -11.39 19.17 -10.92
CA TYR A 277 -11.34 20.60 -10.57
C TYR A 277 -10.24 21.36 -11.32
N CYS A 278 -9.16 20.66 -11.67
CA CYS A 278 -7.96 21.27 -12.23
C CYS A 278 -7.98 21.29 -13.77
N ILE A 279 -8.72 20.38 -14.41
CA ILE A 279 -8.97 20.43 -15.85
C ILE A 279 -10.22 21.26 -16.09
N ASP A 280 -10.18 22.18 -17.05
CA ASP A 280 -11.37 22.90 -17.49
C ASP A 280 -12.35 21.94 -18.17
N GLN A 281 -13.43 21.57 -17.47
CA GLN A 281 -14.40 20.63 -18.00
C GLN A 281 -15.27 21.21 -19.13
N ASN A 282 -15.30 22.53 -19.27
CA ASN A 282 -16.14 23.25 -20.23
C ASN A 282 -15.39 23.62 -21.52
N ASP A 283 -14.05 23.65 -21.50
CA ASP A 283 -13.22 23.81 -22.69
C ASP A 283 -12.78 22.44 -23.23
N ALA A 284 -13.46 21.96 -24.27
CA ALA A 284 -13.19 20.66 -24.87
C ALA A 284 -11.77 20.53 -25.44
N GLN A 285 -11.17 21.62 -25.94
CA GLN A 285 -9.83 21.59 -26.53
C GLN A 285 -8.75 21.55 -25.44
N GLN A 286 -8.86 22.41 -24.43
CA GLN A 286 -7.95 22.41 -23.27
C GLN A 286 -8.06 21.08 -22.52
N LYS A 287 -9.28 20.59 -22.29
CA LYS A 287 -9.52 19.28 -21.67
C LYS A 287 -8.83 18.15 -22.41
N ALA A 288 -8.96 18.08 -23.73
CA ALA A 288 -8.32 17.05 -24.53
C ALA A 288 -6.78 17.14 -24.45
N ALA A 289 -6.22 18.36 -24.47
CA ALA A 289 -4.78 18.58 -24.32
C ALA A 289 -4.27 18.10 -22.96
N GLU A 290 -4.93 18.48 -21.87
CA GLU A 290 -4.54 18.09 -20.50
C GLU A 290 -4.71 16.58 -20.26
N ILE A 291 -5.77 15.96 -20.79
CA ILE A 291 -5.94 14.49 -20.73
C ILE A 291 -4.80 13.79 -21.46
N ASN A 292 -4.42 14.25 -22.65
CA ASN A 292 -3.29 13.70 -23.41
C ASN A 292 -1.95 13.93 -22.72
N ALA A 293 -1.86 14.88 -21.79
CA ALA A 293 -0.67 15.17 -20.99
C ALA A 293 -0.74 14.62 -19.56
N MET A 294 -1.74 13.80 -19.20
CA MET A 294 -1.88 13.30 -17.83
C MET A 294 -0.62 12.60 -17.32
N GLY A 295 0.04 11.78 -18.14
CA GLY A 295 1.31 11.14 -17.77
C GLY A 295 2.38 12.16 -17.37
N TYR A 296 2.46 13.29 -18.07
CA TYR A 296 3.37 14.39 -17.74
C TYR A 296 2.99 15.06 -16.40
N ILE A 297 1.69 15.27 -16.16
CA ILE A 297 1.18 15.84 -14.90
C ILE A 297 1.45 14.89 -13.71
N TYR A 298 1.20 13.59 -13.84
CA TYR A 298 1.51 12.64 -12.77
C TYR A 298 3.01 12.51 -12.52
N ASN A 299 3.83 12.58 -13.57
CA ASN A 299 5.29 12.48 -13.46
C ASN A 299 5.93 13.66 -12.68
N HIS A 300 5.31 14.85 -12.72
CA HIS A 300 5.78 16.04 -12.00
C HIS A 300 5.26 16.13 -10.55
N ALA A 301 4.28 15.30 -10.18
CA ALA A 301 3.78 15.29 -8.82
C ALA A 301 4.82 14.72 -7.85
N GLN A 302 4.95 15.31 -6.66
CA GLN A 302 5.84 14.79 -5.61
C GLN A 302 5.37 13.45 -5.06
N ILE A 303 4.05 13.23 -5.08
CA ILE A 303 3.38 11.99 -4.67
C ILE A 303 2.05 11.88 -5.40
N THR A 304 1.65 10.65 -5.71
CA THR A 304 0.29 10.36 -6.17
C THR A 304 -0.47 9.65 -5.06
N LEU A 305 -1.61 10.22 -4.65
CA LEU A 305 -2.58 9.60 -3.77
C LEU A 305 -3.55 8.77 -4.63
N ILE A 306 -3.77 7.51 -4.27
CA ILE A 306 -4.58 6.58 -5.05
C ILE A 306 -5.74 6.07 -4.20
N ASP A 307 -6.97 6.23 -4.69
CA ASP A 307 -8.13 5.52 -4.15
C ASP A 307 -8.19 4.09 -4.68
N GLY A 308 -7.43 3.21 -4.03
CA GLY A 308 -7.35 1.78 -4.33
C GLY A 308 -8.20 0.91 -3.42
N HIS A 309 -9.27 1.43 -2.79
CA HIS A 309 -10.04 0.71 -1.76
C HIS A 309 -10.95 -0.42 -2.31
N GLY A 310 -10.40 -1.33 -3.11
CA GLY A 310 -11.10 -2.50 -3.65
C GLY A 310 -12.45 -2.13 -4.29
N LYS A 311 -13.50 -2.92 -4.00
CA LYS A 311 -14.85 -2.71 -4.54
C LYS A 311 -15.47 -1.34 -4.25
N ASN A 312 -14.98 -0.63 -3.23
CA ASN A 312 -15.54 0.67 -2.83
C ASN A 312 -14.85 1.85 -3.51
N SER A 313 -13.77 1.65 -4.28
CA SER A 313 -13.14 2.74 -5.05
C SER A 313 -14.00 3.24 -6.23
N SER A 314 -15.18 2.65 -6.42
CA SER A 314 -16.22 3.16 -7.30
C SER A 314 -17.04 4.30 -6.68
N ASP A 315 -16.96 4.51 -5.36
CA ASP A 315 -17.66 5.57 -4.65
C ASP A 315 -16.67 6.59 -4.10
N ALA A 316 -16.58 7.74 -4.77
CA ALA A 316 -15.75 8.87 -4.33
C ALA A 316 -16.13 9.41 -2.93
N ASN A 317 -17.30 9.02 -2.39
CA ASN A 317 -17.72 9.36 -1.04
C ASN A 317 -17.27 8.33 0.02
N ALA A 318 -16.64 7.22 -0.37
CA ALA A 318 -16.01 6.30 0.56
C ALA A 318 -14.79 6.93 1.26
N GLY A 319 -14.07 7.81 0.56
CA GLY A 319 -12.90 8.50 1.10
C GLY A 319 -11.60 7.70 1.03
N LEU A 320 -10.49 8.35 1.37
CA LEU A 320 -9.16 7.70 1.49
C LEU A 320 -8.86 7.29 2.92
N LEU A 321 -9.53 7.90 3.90
CA LEU A 321 -9.27 7.70 5.30
C LEU A 321 -10.33 6.81 5.94
N PRO A 322 -9.97 5.94 6.90
CA PRO A 322 -10.96 5.23 7.70
C PRO A 322 -11.90 6.23 8.38
N GLU A 323 -13.21 5.98 8.33
CA GLU A 323 -14.19 6.87 8.97
C GLU A 323 -14.02 6.95 10.49
N ASP A 324 -13.49 5.89 11.09
CA ASP A 324 -13.29 5.78 12.53
C ASP A 324 -11.79 5.73 12.86
N ILE A 325 -11.21 6.91 13.13
CA ILE A 325 -9.81 7.12 13.55
C ILE A 325 -9.49 6.30 14.82
N LEU A 326 -10.52 5.88 15.57
CA LEU A 326 -10.44 5.11 16.81
C LEU A 326 -10.65 3.60 16.62
N SER A 327 -11.06 3.14 15.44
CA SER A 327 -11.06 1.71 15.16
C SER A 327 -9.61 1.20 15.25
N ASN A 328 -9.38 0.14 16.03
CA ASN A 328 -8.06 -0.48 16.12
C ASN A 328 -7.69 -1.05 14.73
N LEU A 329 -7.06 -0.23 13.89
CA LEU A 329 -6.61 -0.61 12.55
C LEU A 329 -5.61 -1.78 12.60
N GLY A 330 -4.95 -1.96 13.76
CA GLY A 330 -4.04 -3.04 14.08
C GLY A 330 -4.72 -4.28 14.68
N GLY A 331 -6.05 -4.28 14.87
CA GLY A 331 -6.78 -5.42 15.43
C GLY A 331 -6.67 -6.70 14.59
N ASN A 332 -6.27 -6.55 13.32
CA ASN A 332 -6.02 -7.63 12.38
C ASN A 332 -4.53 -7.94 12.18
N GLN A 333 -3.65 -7.42 13.04
CA GLN A 333 -2.24 -7.77 13.09
C GLN A 333 -1.91 -8.41 14.44
N ARG A 334 -1.16 -9.51 14.40
CA ARG A 334 -0.68 -10.19 15.60
C ARG A 334 0.81 -9.98 15.76
N ILE A 335 1.20 -9.58 16.96
CA ILE A 335 2.61 -9.45 17.37
C ILE A 335 2.95 -10.59 18.31
N GLU A 336 4.08 -11.24 18.06
CA GLU A 336 4.64 -12.29 18.91
C GLU A 336 6.13 -12.02 19.14
N THR A 337 6.58 -12.19 20.38
CA THR A 337 8.00 -12.08 20.73
C THR A 337 8.59 -13.48 20.86
N ILE A 338 9.67 -13.74 20.13
CA ILE A 338 10.38 -15.02 20.12
C ILE A 338 11.85 -14.69 20.39
N GLY A 339 12.38 -15.12 21.54
CA GLY A 339 13.69 -14.68 22.01
C GLY A 339 13.69 -13.18 22.33
N ASP A 340 14.64 -12.43 21.78
CA ASP A 340 14.77 -10.97 21.92
C ASP A 340 14.09 -10.19 20.78
N LYS A 341 13.45 -10.87 19.84
CA LYS A 341 12.88 -10.29 18.61
C LYS A 341 11.37 -10.33 18.62
N SER A 342 10.76 -9.27 18.09
CA SER A 342 9.30 -9.19 17.89
C SER A 342 8.97 -9.30 16.41
N TYR A 343 7.94 -10.09 16.12
CA TYR A 343 7.46 -10.37 14.77
C TYR A 343 6.00 -9.97 14.67
N ILE A 344 5.60 -9.47 13.51
CA ILE A 344 4.23 -9.02 13.25
C ILE A 344 3.69 -9.64 11.97
N THR A 345 2.45 -10.12 11.99
CA THR A 345 1.79 -10.59 10.76
C THR A 345 1.60 -9.42 9.79
N SER A 346 1.91 -9.66 8.52
CA SER A 346 1.74 -8.65 7.49
C SER A 346 0.27 -8.42 7.20
N LEU A 347 -0.11 -7.17 6.97
CA LEU A 347 -1.38 -6.84 6.34
C LEU A 347 -1.43 -7.38 4.91
N PRO A 348 -2.63 -7.41 4.27
CA PRO A 348 -2.73 -7.70 2.83
C PRO A 348 -1.68 -7.01 1.99
N GLY A 349 -1.22 -7.71 0.96
CA GLY A 349 -0.51 -7.06 -0.13
C GLY A 349 -1.40 -6.02 -0.79
N THR A 350 -0.88 -4.81 -0.97
CA THR A 350 -1.58 -3.70 -1.64
C THR A 350 -1.98 -4.07 -3.07
N GLY A 351 -1.16 -4.88 -3.76
CA GLY A 351 -1.41 -5.34 -5.13
C GLY A 351 -2.74 -6.07 -5.30
N ASP A 352 -3.06 -7.04 -4.43
CA ASP A 352 -4.33 -7.79 -4.51
C ASP A 352 -5.54 -6.85 -4.35
N ARG A 353 -5.48 -5.93 -3.37
CA ARG A 353 -6.56 -4.96 -3.13
C ARG A 353 -6.73 -3.98 -4.29
N ILE A 354 -5.62 -3.56 -4.89
CA ILE A 354 -5.61 -2.71 -6.08
C ILE A 354 -6.21 -3.47 -7.26
N HIS A 355 -5.82 -4.73 -7.51
CA HIS A 355 -6.36 -5.54 -8.60
C HIS A 355 -7.88 -5.74 -8.50
N GLU A 356 -8.42 -5.85 -7.29
CA GLU A 356 -9.87 -5.95 -7.05
C GLU A 356 -10.60 -4.59 -7.13
N SER A 357 -9.87 -3.49 -7.27
CA SER A 357 -10.42 -2.14 -7.23
C SER A 357 -11.01 -1.72 -8.58
N GLN A 358 -12.09 -0.93 -8.55
CA GLN A 358 -12.61 -0.35 -9.78
C GLN A 358 -11.60 0.60 -10.42
N TRP A 359 -10.86 1.34 -9.60
CA TRP A 359 -9.74 2.18 -10.04
C TRP A 359 -8.79 1.42 -10.97
N ALA A 360 -8.35 0.20 -10.62
CA ALA A 360 -7.42 -0.58 -11.46
C ALA A 360 -7.98 -1.02 -12.81
N THR A 361 -9.32 -1.11 -12.96
CA THR A 361 -9.95 -1.37 -14.27
C THR A 361 -9.93 -0.14 -15.18
N ARG A 362 -9.64 1.05 -14.62
CA ARG A 362 -9.70 2.35 -15.29
C ARG A 362 -8.41 3.15 -15.17
N SER A 363 -7.35 2.59 -14.58
CA SER A 363 -6.07 3.25 -14.33
C SER A 363 -5.19 3.37 -15.58
N TRP A 364 -5.79 3.42 -16.78
CA TRP A 364 -5.09 3.60 -18.06
C TRP A 364 -4.36 4.96 -18.13
N THR A 365 -4.67 5.89 -17.23
CA THR A 365 -4.02 7.19 -17.09
C THR A 365 -2.74 7.17 -16.26
N TYR A 366 -2.44 6.06 -15.57
CA TYR A 366 -1.19 5.82 -14.84
C TYR A 366 -0.36 4.76 -15.61
N GLN A 367 -0.09 5.04 -16.89
CA GLN A 367 0.72 4.19 -17.78
C GLN A 367 2.18 4.62 -17.83
#